data_AF-A0A1W6N4X1-F1
#
_entry.id   AF-A0A1W6N4X1-F1
#
_cell.length_a   1.000
_cell.length_b   1.000
_cell.length_c   1.000
_cell.angle_alpha   90.00
_cell.angle_beta   90.00
_cell.angle_gamma   90.00
#
_symmetry.space_group_name_H-M   'P 1'
#
loop_
_entity.id
_entity.type
_entity.pdbx_description
1 polymer ?
#
loop_
_entity_poly.entity_id
_entity_poly.type
_entity_poly.pdbx_seq_one_letter_code
_entity_poly.pdbx_strand_id
1 'polypeptide(L)'
;MGEYRHTGGHHVHAKKAFEGHINYDPKKGFSISNEYMKSLGIDHLKVTSTQRRLFGELAKSGKPNTLKEHTRIAVESLVSGGEGKLTYNQARNIVSKSLKSLKAANVKTPTTIPWNS
;
A
#
# COMPACT_ATOMS: atom_id res chain seq x y z
N MET A 1 7.92 2.32 11.27
CA MET A 1 6.71 1.77 10.59
C MET A 1 5.64 1.54 11.63
N GLY A 2 4.36 1.75 11.31
CA GLY A 2 3.29 1.72 12.29
C GLY A 2 2.02 2.40 11.79
N GLU A 3 1.16 2.86 12.71
CA GLU A 3 0.00 3.65 12.34
C GLU A 3 0.40 5.03 11.80
N TYR A 4 -0.27 5.46 10.74
CA TYR A 4 0.04 6.70 10.03
C TYR A 4 0.10 7.95 10.92
N ARG A 5 -0.75 8.07 11.93
CA ARG A 5 -0.72 9.20 12.88
C ARG A 5 0.61 9.35 13.63
N HIS A 6 1.42 8.29 13.72
CA HIS A 6 2.71 8.30 14.40
C HIS A 6 3.88 8.32 13.41
N THR A 7 3.72 7.70 12.24
CA THR A 7 4.81 7.54 11.28
C THR A 7 4.74 8.48 10.07
N GLY A 8 3.57 9.01 9.74
CA GLY A 8 3.34 9.73 8.49
C GLY A 8 3.76 8.89 7.28
N GLY A 9 4.34 9.55 6.27
CA GLY A 9 4.97 8.89 5.12
C GLY A 9 3.99 8.15 4.21
N HIS A 10 4.36 6.94 3.80
CA HIS A 10 3.66 6.17 2.78
C HIS A 10 2.73 5.11 3.38
N HIS A 11 1.43 5.19 3.07
CA HIS A 11 0.48 4.10 3.31
C HIS A 11 0.77 2.92 2.39
N VAL A 12 1.13 1.77 2.97
CA VAL A 12 1.62 0.62 2.18
C VAL A 12 0.54 0.04 1.28
N HIS A 13 -0.66 -0.22 1.80
CA HIS A 13 -1.84 -0.37 0.95
C HIS A 13 -2.46 1.02 0.72
N ALA A 14 -2.90 1.29 -0.50
CA ALA A 14 -3.47 2.59 -0.86
C ALA A 14 -4.64 2.95 0.05
N LYS A 15 -4.49 4.02 0.85
CA LYS A 15 -5.56 4.54 1.73
C LYS A 15 -6.90 4.67 1.01
N LYS A 16 -6.87 5.20 -0.23
CA LYS A 16 -8.06 5.46 -1.06
C LYS A 16 -8.91 4.21 -1.29
N ALA A 17 -8.31 3.01 -1.25
CA ALA A 17 -8.99 1.74 -1.45
C ALA A 17 -9.96 1.38 -0.32
N PHE A 18 -9.83 2.02 0.84
CA PHE A 18 -10.60 1.70 2.06
C PHE A 18 -11.36 2.90 2.61
N GLU A 19 -11.34 4.05 1.93
CA GLU A 19 -12.16 5.19 2.31
C GLU A 19 -13.65 4.77 2.32
N GLY A 20 -14.36 5.17 3.39
CA GLY A 20 -15.75 4.78 3.61
C GLY A 20 -15.96 3.37 4.20
N HIS A 21 -14.91 2.55 4.35
CA HIS A 21 -15.04 1.26 5.03
C HIS A 21 -15.28 1.49 6.54
N ILE A 22 -16.36 0.93 7.08
CA ILE A 22 -16.82 1.17 8.47
C ILE A 22 -15.73 0.90 9.52
N ASN A 23 -14.86 -0.07 9.27
CA ASN A 23 -13.76 -0.43 10.18
C ASN A 23 -12.40 0.18 9.84
N TYR A 24 -12.30 1.05 8.81
CA TYR A 24 -11.02 1.64 8.41
C TYR A 24 -10.89 3.09 8.88
N ASP A 25 -9.90 3.34 9.73
CA ASP A 25 -9.47 4.68 10.09
C ASP A 25 -8.13 5.00 9.37
N PRO A 26 -8.09 5.98 8.46
CA PRO A 26 -6.86 6.32 7.75
C PRO A 26 -5.74 6.81 8.68
N LYS A 27 -6.04 7.36 9.86
CA LYS A 27 -5.01 7.74 10.84
C LYS A 27 -4.36 6.52 11.51
N LYS A 28 -5.07 5.39 11.56
CA LYS A 28 -4.58 4.10 12.08
C LYS A 28 -4.06 3.17 10.99
N GLY A 29 -4.26 3.52 9.72
CA GLY A 29 -3.75 2.74 8.59
C GLY A 29 -2.23 2.56 8.68
N PHE A 30 -1.75 1.35 8.38
CA PHE A 30 -0.32 1.04 8.41
C PHE A 30 0.47 1.86 7.38
N SER A 31 1.56 2.47 7.82
CA SER A 31 2.47 3.24 6.99
C SER A 31 3.94 3.02 7.37
N ILE A 32 4.81 3.44 6.46
CA ILE A 32 6.25 3.54 6.65
C ILE A 32 6.65 5.02 6.56
N SER A 33 7.46 5.51 7.49
CA SER A 33 7.88 6.91 7.51
C SER A 33 8.84 7.22 6.36
N ASN A 34 8.97 8.49 5.98
CA ASN A 34 9.88 8.92 4.92
C ASN A 34 11.35 8.58 5.26
N GLU A 35 11.73 8.69 6.54
CA GLU A 35 13.07 8.37 7.02
C GLU A 35 13.36 6.87 6.86
N TYR A 36 12.39 6.01 7.19
CA TYR A 36 12.53 4.57 7.02
C TYR A 36 12.61 4.19 5.54
N MET A 37 11.79 4.81 4.68
CA MET A 37 11.89 4.64 3.23
C MET A 37 13.27 5.03 2.71
N LYS A 38 13.79 6.19 3.11
CA LYS A 38 15.13 6.65 2.74
C LYS A 38 16.23 5.70 3.21
N SER A 39 16.12 5.15 4.43
CA SER A 39 17.09 4.18 4.96
C SER A 39 17.17 2.88 4.15
N LEU A 40 16.07 2.51 3.47
CA LEU A 40 15.99 1.35 2.58
C LEU A 40 16.21 1.70 1.11
N GLY A 41 16.54 2.96 0.81
CA GLY A 41 16.71 3.44 -0.57
C GLY A 41 15.42 3.47 -1.38
N ILE A 42 14.25 3.56 -0.73
CA ILE A 42 12.94 3.62 -1.39
C ILE A 42 12.60 5.07 -1.74
N ASP A 43 12.36 5.33 -3.02
CA ASP A 43 11.82 6.61 -3.51
C ASP A 43 10.29 6.64 -3.35
N HIS A 44 9.80 7.51 -2.47
CA HIS A 44 8.37 7.64 -2.18
C HIS A 44 7.54 8.12 -3.39
N LEU A 45 8.06 9.02 -4.22
CA LEU A 45 7.35 9.48 -5.41
C LEU A 45 7.21 8.34 -6.43
N LYS A 46 8.26 7.53 -6.58
CA LYS A 46 8.24 6.36 -7.47
C LYS A 46 7.31 5.25 -6.99
N VAL A 47 7.24 4.98 -5.69
CA VAL A 47 6.25 4.06 -5.13
C VAL A 47 4.83 4.57 -5.45
N THR A 48 4.58 5.85 -5.22
CA THR A 48 3.26 6.46 -5.44
C THR A 48 2.84 6.44 -6.91
N SER A 49 3.75 6.79 -7.83
CA SER A 49 3.48 6.78 -9.27
C SER A 49 3.24 5.36 -9.78
N THR A 50 4.02 4.38 -9.32
CA THR A 50 3.84 2.97 -9.66
C THR A 50 2.52 2.43 -9.15
N GLN A 51 2.17 2.73 -7.89
CA GLN A 51 0.90 2.31 -7.30
C GLN A 51 -0.29 2.86 -8.10
N ARG A 52 -0.27 4.16 -8.45
CA ARG A 52 -1.31 4.78 -9.28
C ARG A 52 -1.43 4.10 -10.65
N ARG A 53 -0.31 3.89 -11.35
CA ARG A 53 -0.28 3.22 -12.66
C ARG A 53 -0.89 1.82 -12.59
N LEU A 54 -0.44 1.01 -11.63
CA LEU A 54 -0.89 -0.38 -11.49
C LEU A 54 -2.37 -0.49 -11.10
N PHE A 55 -2.92 0.43 -10.32
CA PHE A 55 -4.36 0.48 -10.07
C PHE A 55 -5.16 0.90 -11.31
N GLY A 56 -4.63 1.82 -12.12
CA GLY A 56 -5.21 2.15 -13.43
C GLY A 56 -5.23 0.96 -14.38
N GLU A 57 -4.17 0.14 -14.39
CA GLU A 57 -4.12 -1.11 -15.14
C GLU A 57 -5.11 -2.15 -14.61
N LEU A 58 -5.24 -2.28 -13.28
CA LEU A 58 -6.23 -3.17 -12.66
C LEU A 58 -7.64 -2.79 -13.09
N ALA A 59 -7.99 -1.50 -13.02
CA ALA A 59 -9.28 -0.98 -13.46
C ALA A 59 -9.57 -1.31 -14.94
N LYS A 60 -8.62 -1.05 -15.84
CA LYS A 60 -8.76 -1.32 -17.27
C LYS A 60 -8.87 -2.80 -17.61
N SER A 61 -8.28 -3.67 -16.77
CA SER A 61 -8.25 -5.12 -17.02
C SER A 61 -9.57 -5.84 -16.76
N GLY A 62 -10.53 -5.21 -16.07
CA GLY A 62 -11.78 -5.86 -15.65
C GLY A 62 -11.60 -6.92 -14.55
N LYS A 63 -10.39 -7.11 -14.01
CA LYS A 63 -10.14 -8.00 -12.87
C LYS A 63 -10.86 -7.51 -11.61
N PRO A 64 -11.21 -8.42 -10.67
CA PRO A 64 -11.96 -8.06 -9.49
C PRO A 64 -11.17 -7.20 -8.50
N ASN A 65 -11.88 -6.28 -7.82
CA ASN A 65 -11.34 -5.45 -6.74
C ASN A 65 -11.11 -6.26 -5.45
N THR A 66 -9.93 -6.86 -5.29
CA THR A 66 -9.64 -7.77 -4.17
C THR A 66 -8.42 -7.34 -3.36
N LEU A 67 -8.37 -7.72 -2.07
CA LEU A 67 -7.16 -7.54 -1.25
C LEU A 67 -5.93 -8.21 -1.85
N LYS A 68 -6.10 -9.32 -2.58
CA LYS A 68 -5.00 -10.01 -3.26
C LYS A 68 -4.34 -9.12 -4.31
N GLU A 69 -5.14 -8.47 -5.17
CA GLU A 69 -4.62 -7.54 -6.18
C GLU A 69 -3.98 -6.31 -5.53
N HIS A 70 -4.60 -5.74 -4.49
CA HIS A 70 -4.04 -4.60 -3.77
C HIS A 70 -2.71 -4.94 -3.07
N THR A 71 -2.60 -6.15 -2.51
CA THR A 71 -1.37 -6.68 -1.90
C THR A 71 -0.28 -6.83 -2.95
N ARG A 72 -0.59 -7.39 -4.12
CA ARG A 72 0.35 -7.52 -5.24
C ARG A 72 0.86 -6.14 -5.67
N ILE A 73 -0.04 -5.19 -5.89
CA ILE A 73 0.30 -3.82 -6.29
C ILE A 73 1.20 -3.13 -5.25
N ALA A 74 0.91 -3.30 -3.96
CA ALA A 74 1.74 -2.74 -2.89
C ALA A 74 3.17 -3.30 -2.92
N VAL A 75 3.34 -4.61 -3.12
CA VAL A 75 4.67 -5.24 -3.24
C VAL A 75 5.41 -4.71 -4.46
N GLU A 76 4.78 -4.73 -5.63
CA GLU A 76 5.39 -4.27 -6.89
C GLU A 76 5.80 -2.80 -6.83
N SER A 77 4.98 -1.96 -6.19
CA SER A 77 5.25 -0.53 -6.02
C SER A 77 6.48 -0.29 -5.13
N LEU A 78 6.59 -1.01 -4.01
CA LEU A 78 7.77 -0.92 -3.13
C LEU A 78 9.04 -1.41 -3.82
N VAL A 79 8.96 -2.52 -4.56
CA VAL A 79 10.11 -3.05 -5.32
C VAL A 79 10.56 -2.05 -6.38
N SER A 80 9.61 -1.46 -7.11
CA SER A 80 9.92 -0.44 -8.13
C SER A 80 10.57 0.80 -7.52
N GLY A 81 10.04 1.29 -6.40
CA GLY A 81 10.58 2.44 -5.67
C GLY A 81 11.92 2.19 -4.99
N GLY A 82 12.23 0.94 -4.64
CA GLY A 82 13.51 0.56 -4.05
C GLY A 82 14.66 0.39 -5.05
N GLU A 83 14.39 0.38 -6.36
CA GLU A 83 15.40 0.35 -7.43
C GLU A 83 16.52 -0.68 -7.23
N GLY A 84 16.17 -1.89 -6.78
CA GLY A 84 17.12 -2.96 -6.50
C GLY A 84 17.81 -2.90 -5.14
N LYS A 85 17.69 -1.78 -4.39
CA LYS A 85 18.15 -1.67 -2.99
C LYS A 85 17.20 -2.35 -2.02
N LEU A 86 15.89 -2.31 -2.31
CA LEU A 86 14.89 -3.08 -1.58
C LEU A 86 14.68 -4.44 -2.22
N THR A 87 15.00 -5.52 -1.50
CA THR A 87 14.73 -6.88 -1.99
C THR A 87 13.24 -7.19 -2.01
N TYR A 88 12.83 -8.11 -2.88
CA TYR A 88 11.45 -8.59 -2.95
C TYR A 88 10.94 -9.15 -1.59
N ASN A 89 11.80 -9.85 -0.84
CA ASN A 89 11.44 -10.36 0.49
C ASN A 89 11.23 -9.24 1.51
N GLN A 90 12.05 -8.18 1.49
CA GLN A 90 11.82 -7.00 2.34
C GLN A 90 10.50 -6.31 1.99
N ALA A 91 10.18 -6.14 0.69
CA ALA A 91 8.91 -5.59 0.26
C ALA A 91 7.72 -6.43 0.74
N ARG A 92 7.76 -7.76 0.56
CA ARG A 92 6.72 -8.67 1.07
C ARG A 92 6.58 -8.59 2.60
N ASN A 93 7.69 -8.50 3.32
CA ASN A 93 7.66 -8.37 4.78
C ASN A 93 6.95 -7.08 5.22
N ILE A 94 7.22 -5.95 4.57
CA ILE A 94 6.54 -4.67 4.84
C ILE A 94 5.03 -4.79 4.52
N VAL A 95 4.68 -5.34 3.35
CA VAL A 95 3.27 -5.49 2.94
C VAL A 95 2.51 -6.45 3.84
N SER A 96 3.15 -7.55 4.29
CA SER A 96 2.52 -8.50 5.20
C SER A 96 2.13 -7.87 6.55
N LYS A 97 2.93 -6.91 7.06
CA LYS A 97 2.59 -6.14 8.27
C LYS A 97 1.39 -5.24 8.04
N SER A 98 1.31 -4.60 6.87
CA SER A 98 0.14 -3.82 6.47
C SER A 98 -1.12 -4.69 6.34
N LEU A 99 -1.00 -5.89 5.75
CA LEU A 99 -2.13 -6.82 5.62
C LEU A 99 -2.59 -7.34 6.99
N LYS A 100 -1.66 -7.64 7.90
CA LYS A 100 -1.98 -7.99 9.31
C LYS A 100 -2.72 -6.86 10.01
N SER A 101 -2.31 -5.60 9.79
CA SER A 101 -2.99 -4.43 10.35
C SER A 101 -4.43 -4.29 9.83
N LEU A 102 -4.66 -4.47 8.52
CA LEU A 102 -6.02 -4.50 7.95
C LEU A 102 -6.87 -5.62 8.57
N LYS A 103 -6.30 -6.83 8.69
CA LYS A 103 -6.98 -7.97 9.32
C LYS A 103 -7.33 -7.69 10.79
N ALA A 104 -6.42 -7.10 11.55
CA ALA A 104 -6.65 -6.74 12.95
C ALA A 104 -7.76 -5.68 13.10
N ALA A 105 -7.87 -4.77 12.13
CA ALA A 105 -8.96 -3.80 12.03
C ALA A 105 -10.24 -4.40 11.42
N ASN A 106 -10.33 -5.71 11.18
CA ASN A 106 -11.48 -6.35 10.51
C ASN A 106 -11.83 -5.72 9.14
N VAL A 107 -10.82 -5.29 8.39
CA VAL A 107 -10.93 -4.83 6.99
C VAL A 107 -10.56 -6.01 6.09
N LYS A 108 -11.57 -6.67 5.52
CA LYS A 108 -11.40 -7.90 4.73
C LYS A 108 -11.47 -7.67 3.21
N THR A 109 -11.99 -6.54 2.78
CA THR A 109 -12.13 -6.18 1.36
C THR A 109 -11.89 -4.68 1.16
N PRO A 110 -11.29 -4.27 0.03
CA PRO A 110 -11.30 -2.87 -0.37
C PRO A 110 -12.72 -2.43 -0.73
N THR A 111 -13.02 -1.14 -0.57
CA THR A 111 -14.29 -0.52 -0.98
C THR A 111 -14.27 -0.08 -2.44
N THR A 112 -13.09 0.26 -2.98
CA THR A 112 -12.94 0.75 -4.36
C THR A 112 -11.58 0.41 -4.96
N ILE A 113 -11.46 0.52 -6.29
CA ILE A 113 -10.18 0.62 -6.99
C ILE A 113 -9.74 2.09 -6.97
N PRO A 114 -8.62 2.44 -6.31
CA PRO A 114 -8.13 3.81 -6.23
C PRO A 114 -7.91 4.49 -7.59
N TRP A 115 -8.15 5.81 -7.64
CA TRP A 115 -7.86 6.69 -8.79
C TRP A 115 -8.57 6.32 -10.10
N ASN A 116 -9.70 5.60 -10.00
CA ASN A 116 -10.54 5.22 -11.12
C ASN A 116 -12.01 5.62 -10.89
N SER A 117 -12.21 6.81 -10.32
CA SER A 117 -13.52 7.39 -9.98
C SER A 117 -13.62 8.77 -10.60
#